data_AF-A0A7S0LFD0-F1
#
_entry.id   AF-A0A7S0LFD0-F1
#
_cell.length_a   1.000
_cell.length_b   1.000
_cell.length_c   1.000
_cell.angle_alpha   90.00
_cell.angle_beta   90.00
_cell.angle_gamma   90.00
#
_symmetry.space_group_name_H-M   'P 1'
#
loop_
_entity.id
_entity.type
_entity.pdbx_description
1 polymer ?
#
loop_
_entity_poly.entity_id
_entity_poly.type
_entity_poly.pdbx_seq_one_letter_code
_entity_poly.pdbx_strand_id
1 'polypeptide(L)'
;YDPLVCACAAELLSASFRYQKLEGFCSALNVCELPSSTPEILTLLAELLQCGEPGVVHPVLEGISRLCVHEEHEQHLVNMVVAQPGVISVFAAAISASSSVFARAASLGPLSSDAPQVYGAYVQEAALEVLFTLSATSLAMRLLLGREPSLLPRLLPLLQPPAIPSHAKRAATVLLNLASAPGNAAAFRPYEVGLAHLAMNPPTDRNHPATPQLIAEILHELHT
;
A
#
# COMPACT_ATOMS: atom_id res chain seq x y z
N TYR A 1 -28.26 12.90 1.85
CA TYR A 1 -27.73 13.16 0.51
C TYR A 1 -27.22 14.58 0.48
N ASP A 2 -25.93 14.75 0.74
CA ASP A 2 -25.25 16.03 0.74
C ASP A 2 -24.89 16.41 -0.72
N PRO A 3 -25.40 17.54 -1.24
CA PRO A 3 -25.12 17.96 -2.61
C PRO A 3 -23.62 18.20 -2.88
N LEU A 4 -22.82 18.51 -1.86
CA LEU A 4 -21.36 18.65 -2.00
C LEU A 4 -20.68 17.30 -2.22
N VAL A 5 -21.17 16.23 -1.58
CA VAL A 5 -20.65 14.87 -1.79
C VAL A 5 -21.01 14.38 -3.19
N CYS A 6 -22.23 14.62 -3.65
CA CYS A 6 -22.63 14.29 -5.02
C CYS A 6 -21.82 15.07 -6.06
N ALA A 7 -21.52 16.36 -5.80
CA ALA A 7 -20.67 17.16 -6.67
C ALA A 7 -19.21 16.67 -6.68
N CYS A 8 -18.65 16.36 -5.50
CA CYS A 8 -17.29 15.82 -5.38
C CYS A 8 -17.19 14.43 -6.01
N ALA A 9 -18.14 13.53 -5.76
CA ALA A 9 -18.23 12.23 -6.43
C ALA A 9 -18.40 12.38 -7.94
N ALA A 10 -19.24 13.30 -8.41
CA ALA A 10 -19.40 13.58 -9.84
C ALA A 10 -18.15 14.20 -10.45
N GLU A 11 -17.38 15.02 -9.72
CA GLU A 11 -16.08 15.53 -10.18
C GLU A 11 -15.00 14.46 -10.17
N LEU A 12 -14.94 13.60 -9.14
CA LEU A 12 -14.03 12.45 -9.07
C LEU A 12 -14.33 11.47 -10.21
N LEU A 13 -15.61 11.17 -10.46
CA LEU A 13 -16.08 10.35 -11.58
C LEU A 13 -15.85 11.06 -12.92
N SER A 14 -16.15 12.35 -13.05
CA SER A 14 -15.92 13.10 -14.30
C SER A 14 -14.43 13.27 -14.59
N ALA A 15 -13.56 13.38 -13.58
CA ALA A 15 -12.11 13.41 -13.70
C ALA A 15 -11.54 12.04 -14.06
N SER A 16 -12.07 10.95 -13.51
CA SER A 16 -11.69 9.59 -13.88
C SER A 16 -12.23 9.17 -15.27
N PHE A 17 -13.39 9.68 -15.71
CA PHE A 17 -13.88 9.52 -17.08
C PHE A 17 -13.16 10.43 -18.10
N ARG A 18 -12.61 11.58 -17.69
CA ARG A 18 -11.82 12.48 -18.55
C ARG A 18 -10.33 12.16 -18.44
N TYR A 19 -9.92 11.08 -19.11
CA TYR A 19 -8.56 10.53 -19.21
C TYR A 19 -7.48 11.44 -19.86
N GLN A 20 -7.47 12.76 -19.60
CA GLN A 20 -6.38 13.67 -19.99
C GLN A 20 -5.96 14.73 -18.97
N LYS A 21 -6.58 14.84 -17.78
CA LYS A 21 -6.11 15.78 -16.73
C LYS A 21 -6.21 15.23 -15.30
N LEU A 22 -5.46 14.16 -15.03
CA LEU A 22 -5.20 13.61 -13.68
C LEU A 22 -4.69 14.66 -12.68
N GLU A 23 -4.06 15.74 -13.16
CA GLU A 23 -3.58 16.86 -12.33
C GLU A 23 -4.71 17.52 -11.52
N GLY A 24 -5.95 17.55 -12.04
CA GLY A 24 -7.10 18.15 -11.34
C GLY A 24 -7.59 17.32 -10.16
N PHE A 25 -7.52 15.98 -10.27
CA PHE A 25 -7.98 15.04 -9.23
C PHE A 25 -7.08 15.10 -7.99
N CYS A 26 -5.76 14.99 -8.18
CA CYS A 26 -4.80 15.08 -7.08
C CYS A 26 -4.73 16.50 -6.48
N SER A 27 -5.00 17.53 -7.28
CA SER A 27 -5.11 18.91 -6.78
C SER A 27 -6.39 19.13 -5.97
N ALA A 28 -7.54 18.57 -6.39
CA ALA A 28 -8.78 18.64 -5.64
C ALA A 28 -8.65 17.92 -4.28
N LEU A 29 -8.00 16.76 -4.25
CA LEU A 29 -7.72 16.04 -2.99
C LEU A 29 -6.76 16.78 -2.06
N ASN A 30 -5.81 17.56 -2.61
CA ASN A 30 -4.90 18.39 -1.80
C ASN A 30 -5.55 19.68 -1.28
N VAL A 31 -6.61 20.16 -1.92
CA VAL A 31 -7.28 21.43 -1.60
C VAL A 31 -8.52 21.22 -0.74
N CYS A 32 -9.14 20.04 -0.80
CA CYS A 32 -10.28 19.70 0.05
C CYS A 32 -9.80 19.36 1.46
N GLU A 33 -9.98 20.30 2.41
CA GLU A 33 -10.34 19.92 3.78
C GLU A 33 -11.54 18.97 3.65
N LEU A 34 -11.33 17.67 3.91
CA LEU A 34 -12.38 16.66 3.74
C LEU A 34 -13.59 17.09 4.56
N PRO A 35 -14.75 17.38 3.94
CA PRO A 35 -15.92 17.79 4.69
C PRO A 35 -16.33 16.68 5.66
N SER A 36 -17.08 17.04 6.70
CA SER A 36 -17.64 16.12 7.72
C SER A 36 -18.44 14.92 7.16
N SER A 37 -18.70 14.90 5.85
CA SER A 37 -19.22 13.80 5.03
C SER A 37 -18.14 12.82 4.52
N THR A 38 -17.04 12.68 5.28
CA THR A 38 -15.89 11.78 5.03
C THR A 38 -16.21 10.31 4.75
N PRO A 39 -17.23 9.64 5.36
CA PRO A 39 -17.44 8.20 5.14
C PRO A 39 -17.98 7.87 3.74
N GLU A 40 -18.79 8.75 3.16
CA GLU A 40 -19.38 8.53 1.83
C GLU A 40 -18.30 8.61 0.74
N ILE A 41 -17.37 9.56 0.87
CA ILE A 41 -16.22 9.72 -0.03
C ILE A 41 -15.31 8.49 0.06
N LEU A 42 -14.98 8.03 1.26
CA LEU A 42 -14.12 6.85 1.42
C LEU A 42 -14.77 5.57 0.89
N THR A 43 -16.09 5.45 1.02
CA THR A 43 -16.84 4.32 0.42
C THR A 43 -16.70 4.35 -1.11
N LEU A 44 -16.86 5.52 -1.73
CA LEU A 44 -16.66 5.69 -3.17
C LEU A 44 -15.22 5.39 -3.58
N LEU A 45 -14.21 5.88 -2.84
CA LEU A 45 -12.80 5.58 -3.14
C LEU A 45 -12.51 4.08 -3.04
N ALA A 46 -13.07 3.40 -2.04
CA ALA A 46 -12.95 1.96 -1.88
C ALA A 46 -13.61 1.17 -3.04
N GLU A 47 -14.78 1.63 -3.53
CA GLU A 47 -15.43 1.06 -4.72
C GLU A 47 -14.58 1.28 -5.98
N LEU A 48 -14.03 2.49 -6.17
CA LEU A 48 -13.16 2.82 -7.30
C LEU A 48 -11.87 1.99 -7.31
N LEU A 49 -11.27 1.73 -6.13
CA LEU A 49 -10.14 0.80 -6.01
C LEU A 49 -10.51 -0.61 -6.45
N GLN A 50 -11.71 -1.08 -6.07
CA GLN A 50 -12.17 -2.42 -6.41
C GLN A 50 -12.55 -2.60 -7.87
N CYS A 51 -12.78 -1.52 -8.62
CA CYS A 51 -12.91 -1.60 -10.07
C CYS A 51 -11.67 -2.20 -10.75
N GLY A 52 -10.49 -2.12 -10.12
CA GLY A 52 -9.27 -2.76 -10.60
C GLY A 52 -8.65 -2.14 -11.85
N GLU A 53 -9.27 -1.11 -12.43
CA GLU A 53 -8.77 -0.40 -13.60
C GLU A 53 -7.55 0.46 -13.23
N PRO A 54 -6.34 0.20 -13.80
CA PRO A 54 -5.10 0.82 -13.33
C PRO A 54 -5.12 2.36 -13.32
N GLY A 55 -5.71 3.00 -14.34
CA GLY A 55 -5.76 4.46 -14.38
C GLY A 55 -6.81 5.09 -13.46
N VAL A 56 -7.63 4.28 -12.78
CA VAL A 56 -8.48 4.70 -11.65
C VAL A 56 -7.81 4.37 -10.32
N VAL A 57 -7.27 3.15 -10.18
CA VAL A 57 -6.65 2.67 -8.94
C VAL A 57 -5.49 3.56 -8.51
N HIS A 58 -4.62 3.95 -9.44
CA HIS A 58 -3.42 4.72 -9.10
C HIS A 58 -3.71 6.10 -8.52
N PRO A 59 -4.48 7.00 -9.17
CA PRO A 59 -4.77 8.32 -8.59
C PRO A 59 -5.55 8.21 -7.29
N VAL A 60 -6.45 7.23 -7.16
CA VAL A 60 -7.20 6.99 -5.92
C VAL A 60 -6.26 6.56 -4.80
N LEU A 61 -5.35 5.62 -5.07
CA LEU A 61 -4.37 5.14 -4.11
C LEU A 61 -3.39 6.26 -3.69
N GLU A 62 -2.93 7.07 -4.64
CA GLU A 62 -2.11 8.23 -4.37
C GLU A 62 -2.86 9.22 -3.46
N GLY A 63 -4.12 9.50 -3.76
CA GLY A 63 -5.00 10.29 -2.92
C GLY A 63 -5.07 9.77 -1.49
N ILE A 64 -5.36 8.48 -1.33
CA ILE A 64 -5.44 7.83 -0.01
C ILE A 64 -4.09 7.89 0.72
N SER A 65 -2.97 7.71 0.02
CA SER A 65 -1.64 7.79 0.63
C SER A 65 -1.33 9.19 1.18
N ARG A 66 -1.84 10.24 0.53
CA ARG A 66 -1.73 11.61 1.04
C ARG A 66 -2.60 11.82 2.28
N LEU A 67 -3.80 11.23 2.31
CA LEU A 67 -4.65 11.26 3.51
C LEU A 67 -3.99 10.57 4.71
N CYS A 68 -3.15 9.56 4.47
CA CYS A 68 -2.42 8.86 5.53
C CYS A 68 -1.40 9.75 6.27
N VAL A 69 -1.04 10.91 5.74
CA VAL A 69 -0.13 11.88 6.38
C VAL A 69 -0.83 12.63 7.53
N HIS A 70 -2.16 12.67 7.52
CA HIS A 70 -2.96 13.45 8.47
C HIS A 70 -3.64 12.52 9.49
N GLU A 71 -3.26 12.63 10.77
CA GLU A 71 -3.79 11.79 11.86
C GLU A 71 -5.32 11.85 11.99
N GLU A 72 -5.93 12.99 11.66
CA GLU A 72 -7.39 13.19 11.67
C GLU A 72 -8.15 12.29 10.68
N HIS A 73 -7.48 11.74 9.67
CA HIS A 73 -8.08 10.83 8.70
C HIS A 73 -7.84 9.35 9.03
N GLU A 74 -7.01 9.03 10.03
CA GLU A 74 -6.65 7.65 10.37
C GLU A 74 -7.88 6.78 10.65
N GLN A 75 -8.77 7.24 11.54
CA GLN A 75 -9.97 6.49 11.90
C GLN A 75 -10.91 6.30 10.70
N HIS A 76 -10.95 7.27 9.79
CA HIS A 76 -11.78 7.20 8.59
C HIS A 76 -11.24 6.14 7.63
N LEU A 77 -9.92 6.09 7.43
CA LEU A 77 -9.26 5.05 6.63
C LEU A 77 -9.45 3.65 7.24
N VAL A 78 -9.38 3.53 8.55
CA VAL A 78 -9.69 2.29 9.26
C VAL A 78 -11.13 1.86 8.97
N ASN A 79 -12.09 2.78 9.09
CA ASN A 79 -13.50 2.50 8.83
C ASN A 79 -13.74 2.07 7.37
N MET A 80 -13.05 2.69 6.41
CA MET A 80 -13.10 2.31 4.99
C MET A 80 -12.68 0.85 4.79
N VAL A 81 -11.54 0.46 5.36
CA VAL A 81 -10.98 -0.89 5.22
C VAL A 81 -11.84 -1.92 5.96
N VAL A 82 -12.41 -1.57 7.12
CA VAL A 82 -13.34 -2.44 7.85
C VAL A 82 -14.64 -2.64 7.06
N ALA A 83 -15.17 -1.58 6.46
CA ALA A 83 -16.39 -1.65 5.64
C ALA A 83 -16.17 -2.42 4.34
N GLN A 84 -14.97 -2.30 3.75
CA GLN A 84 -14.63 -2.94 2.48
C GLN A 84 -13.25 -3.63 2.55
N PRO A 85 -13.12 -4.80 3.20
CA PRO A 85 -11.82 -5.48 3.35
C PRO A 85 -11.14 -5.85 2.03
N GLY A 86 -11.92 -5.95 0.94
CA GLY A 86 -11.40 -6.22 -0.41
C GLY A 86 -10.37 -5.19 -0.87
N VAL A 87 -10.39 -3.95 -0.36
CA VAL A 87 -9.38 -2.92 -0.71
C VAL A 87 -7.96 -3.32 -0.29
N ILE A 88 -7.79 -4.17 0.72
CA ILE A 88 -6.46 -4.65 1.15
C ILE A 88 -5.80 -5.44 0.04
N SER A 89 -6.58 -6.25 -0.70
CA SER A 89 -6.08 -7.00 -1.85
C SER A 89 -5.61 -6.09 -2.99
N VAL A 90 -6.24 -4.92 -3.16
CA VAL A 90 -5.83 -3.90 -4.13
C VAL A 90 -4.52 -3.25 -3.71
N PHE A 91 -4.36 -2.89 -2.43
CA PHE A 91 -3.10 -2.38 -1.89
C PHE A 91 -1.98 -3.41 -2.04
N ALA A 92 -2.26 -4.67 -1.72
CA ALA A 92 -1.33 -5.77 -1.91
C ALA A 92 -0.93 -5.89 -3.40
N ALA A 93 -1.89 -5.91 -4.32
CA ALA A 93 -1.61 -5.99 -5.76
C ALA A 93 -0.75 -4.82 -6.26
N ALA A 94 -1.02 -3.60 -5.77
CA ALA A 94 -0.27 -2.39 -6.11
C ALA A 94 1.21 -2.47 -5.69
N ILE A 95 1.56 -3.21 -4.62
CA ILE A 95 2.96 -3.44 -4.24
C ILE A 95 3.75 -4.13 -5.38
N SER A 96 3.11 -5.01 -6.16
CA SER A 96 3.77 -5.77 -7.23
C SER A 96 3.62 -5.14 -8.62
N ALA A 97 2.97 -3.97 -8.72
CA ALA A 97 2.77 -3.26 -9.99
C ALA A 97 4.12 -2.90 -10.64
N SER A 98 5.14 -2.62 -9.84
CA SER A 98 6.51 -2.43 -10.32
C SER A 98 7.03 -3.73 -10.97
N SER A 99 7.05 -4.87 -10.27
CA SER A 99 7.68 -6.13 -10.73
C SER A 99 7.12 -6.72 -12.02
N SER A 100 5.81 -6.62 -12.28
CA SER A 100 5.17 -7.24 -13.46
C SER A 100 5.31 -6.42 -14.75
N VAL A 101 5.40 -5.09 -14.63
CA VAL A 101 5.65 -4.20 -15.77
C VAL A 101 7.08 -4.38 -16.29
N PHE A 102 8.05 -4.64 -15.40
CA PHE A 102 9.43 -4.95 -15.81
C PHE A 102 9.54 -6.23 -16.64
N ALA A 103 8.81 -7.29 -16.29
CA ALA A 103 8.84 -8.56 -17.04
C ALA A 103 8.25 -8.42 -18.46
N ARG A 104 7.22 -7.58 -18.63
CA ARG A 104 6.58 -7.33 -19.94
C ARG A 104 7.29 -6.27 -20.78
N ALA A 105 7.79 -5.19 -20.17
CA ALA A 105 8.53 -4.14 -20.87
C ALA A 105 9.90 -4.63 -21.36
N ALA A 106 10.58 -5.51 -20.60
CA ALA A 106 11.81 -6.17 -21.07
C ALA A 106 11.59 -7.07 -22.31
N SER A 107 10.35 -7.51 -22.56
CA SER A 107 10.00 -8.36 -23.71
C SER A 107 9.57 -7.60 -24.98
N LEU A 108 9.34 -6.28 -24.92
CA LEU A 108 8.71 -5.49 -26.00
C LEU A 108 9.60 -4.45 -26.69
N GLY A 109 10.92 -4.45 -26.44
CA GLY A 109 11.87 -3.60 -27.17
C GLY A 109 11.85 -2.10 -26.78
N PRO A 110 12.73 -1.29 -27.39
CA PRO A 110 13.13 0.01 -26.85
C PRO A 110 12.16 1.13 -27.25
N LEU A 111 11.04 1.23 -26.53
CA LEU A 111 10.23 2.44 -26.50
C LEU A 111 10.58 3.19 -25.22
N SER A 112 11.25 4.34 -25.36
CA SER A 112 11.57 5.36 -24.31
C SER A 112 11.60 4.82 -22.87
N SER A 113 12.78 4.38 -22.43
CA SER A 113 13.02 3.33 -21.44
C SER A 113 12.60 3.56 -19.97
N ASP A 114 12.22 4.77 -19.56
CA ASP A 114 12.20 5.12 -18.13
C ASP A 114 10.80 5.43 -17.56
N ALA A 115 9.84 5.88 -18.38
CA ALA A 115 8.53 6.33 -17.92
C ALA A 115 7.69 5.24 -17.19
N PRO A 116 7.58 3.98 -17.68
CA PRO A 116 6.78 2.97 -16.99
C PRO A 116 7.43 2.48 -15.68
N GLN A 117 8.75 2.60 -15.56
CA GLN A 117 9.49 2.19 -14.35
C GLN A 117 9.24 3.17 -13.20
N VAL A 118 9.34 4.46 -13.51
CA VAL A 118 9.08 5.56 -12.57
C VAL A 118 7.63 5.51 -12.08
N TYR A 119 6.68 5.25 -12.97
CA TYR A 119 5.26 5.18 -12.62
C TYR A 119 4.93 3.99 -11.69
N GLY A 120 5.49 2.80 -11.96
CA GLY A 120 5.30 1.63 -11.09
C GLY A 120 5.90 1.81 -9.69
N ALA A 121 7.01 2.54 -9.57
CA ALA A 121 7.64 2.85 -8.29
C ALA A 121 6.74 3.76 -7.42
N TYR A 122 6.11 4.78 -8.01
CA TYR A 122 5.19 5.67 -7.29
C TYR A 122 3.95 4.94 -6.75
N VAL A 123 3.37 4.05 -7.56
CA VAL A 123 2.20 3.26 -7.14
C VAL A 123 2.55 2.31 -6.00
N GLN A 124 3.71 1.66 -6.09
CA GLN A 124 4.23 0.82 -5.01
C GLN A 124 4.49 1.65 -3.74
N GLU A 125 5.06 2.85 -3.86
CA GLU A 125 5.30 3.74 -2.74
C GLU A 125 4.00 4.13 -2.04
N ALA A 126 2.98 4.56 -2.80
CA ALA A 126 1.68 4.92 -2.26
C ALA A 126 1.01 3.72 -1.55
N ALA A 127 1.07 2.53 -2.15
CA ALA A 127 0.55 1.30 -1.53
C ALA A 127 1.24 0.99 -0.19
N LEU A 128 2.57 1.10 -0.15
CA LEU A 128 3.35 0.85 1.05
C LEU A 128 3.10 1.89 2.13
N GLU A 129 2.90 3.16 1.78
CA GLU A 129 2.56 4.22 2.73
C GLU A 129 1.21 3.93 3.39
N VAL A 130 0.18 3.58 2.60
CA VAL A 130 -1.13 3.23 3.13
C VAL A 130 -1.06 2.02 4.07
N LEU A 131 -0.36 0.96 3.66
CA LEU A 131 -0.20 -0.24 4.49
C LEU A 131 0.62 0.02 5.75
N PHE A 132 1.65 0.87 5.66
CA PHE A 132 2.44 1.31 6.79
C PHE A 132 1.56 2.01 7.83
N THR A 133 0.80 3.02 7.42
CA THR A 133 -0.13 3.74 8.30
C THR A 133 -1.17 2.81 8.90
N LEU A 134 -1.88 2.02 8.07
CA LEU A 134 -2.91 1.09 8.55
C LEU A 134 -2.36 0.06 9.55
N SER A 135 -1.16 -0.49 9.31
CA SER A 135 -0.55 -1.46 10.21
C SER A 135 -0.16 -0.86 11.56
N ALA A 136 0.12 0.45 11.62
CA ALA A 136 0.49 1.13 12.86
C ALA A 136 -0.72 1.34 13.79
N THR A 137 -1.93 1.46 13.25
CA THR A 137 -3.17 1.88 13.96
C THR A 137 -3.58 0.96 15.13
N SER A 138 -4.56 0.06 14.92
CA SER A 138 -5.16 -0.78 15.94
C SER A 138 -4.79 -2.25 15.74
N LEU A 139 -4.85 -3.03 16.82
CA LEU A 139 -4.70 -4.49 16.75
C LEU A 139 -5.71 -5.12 15.77
N ALA A 140 -6.96 -4.64 15.77
CA ALA A 140 -7.98 -5.12 14.86
C ALA A 140 -7.58 -4.94 13.39
N MET A 141 -6.97 -3.79 13.05
CA MET A 141 -6.45 -3.55 11.70
C MET A 141 -5.31 -4.50 11.35
N ARG A 142 -4.34 -4.71 12.25
CA ARG A 142 -3.22 -5.66 12.04
C ARG A 142 -3.71 -7.09 11.81
N LEU A 143 -4.73 -7.52 12.56
CA LEU A 143 -5.37 -8.83 12.37
C LEU A 143 -6.12 -8.91 11.03
N LEU A 144 -6.76 -7.83 10.61
CA LEU A 144 -7.47 -7.79 9.33
C LEU A 144 -6.48 -7.83 8.15
N LEU A 145 -5.41 -7.04 8.21
CA LEU A 145 -4.31 -7.07 7.23
C LEU A 145 -3.62 -8.45 7.18
N GLY A 146 -3.38 -9.06 8.34
CA GLY A 146 -2.77 -10.40 8.44
C GLY A 146 -3.62 -11.53 7.85
N ARG A 147 -4.92 -11.30 7.66
CA ARG A 147 -5.82 -12.25 6.99
C ARG A 147 -5.77 -12.18 5.47
N GLU A 148 -5.19 -11.14 4.88
CA GLU A 148 -5.07 -11.01 3.43
C GLU A 148 -3.94 -11.94 2.93
N PRO A 149 -4.26 -13.07 2.27
CA PRO A 149 -3.26 -14.10 1.95
C PRO A 149 -2.21 -13.63 0.95
N SER A 150 -2.53 -12.61 0.15
CA SER A 150 -1.63 -12.09 -0.87
C SER A 150 -0.63 -11.05 -0.36
N LEU A 151 -0.77 -10.57 0.89
CA LEU A 151 0.02 -9.45 1.40
C LEU A 151 1.46 -9.85 1.73
N LEU A 152 1.66 -10.86 2.59
CA LEU A 152 2.99 -11.34 2.99
C LEU A 152 3.89 -11.73 1.80
N PRO A 153 3.46 -12.54 0.81
CA PRO A 153 4.32 -12.92 -0.31
C PRO A 153 4.71 -11.73 -1.21
N ARG A 154 4.05 -10.58 -1.10
CA ARG A 154 4.38 -9.35 -1.85
C ARG A 154 5.28 -8.40 -1.07
N LEU A 155 5.20 -8.39 0.27
CA LEU A 155 6.09 -7.60 1.12
C LEU A 155 7.47 -8.24 1.28
N LEU A 156 7.54 -9.57 1.40
CA LEU A 156 8.80 -10.29 1.66
C LEU A 156 9.89 -10.06 0.60
N PRO A 157 9.60 -10.05 -0.72
CA PRO A 157 10.61 -9.76 -1.73
C PRO A 157 11.22 -8.35 -1.61
N LEU A 158 10.51 -7.39 -0.99
CA LEU A 158 11.02 -6.03 -0.78
C LEU A 158 12.13 -5.97 0.27
N LEU A 159 12.31 -7.02 1.07
CA LEU A 159 13.41 -7.12 2.03
C LEU A 159 14.72 -7.56 1.36
N GLN A 160 14.67 -7.95 0.08
CA GLN A 160 15.80 -8.45 -0.67
C GLN A 160 16.27 -7.43 -1.71
N PRO A 161 17.59 -7.33 -1.97
CA PRO A 161 18.08 -6.59 -3.13
C PRO A 161 17.55 -7.18 -4.46
N PRO A 162 17.28 -6.36 -5.48
CA PRO A 162 17.40 -4.90 -5.52
C PRO A 162 16.08 -4.20 -5.09
N ALA A 163 15.96 -3.80 -3.84
CA ALA A 163 14.84 -2.99 -3.33
C ALA A 163 15.30 -1.58 -2.96
N ILE A 164 14.40 -0.60 -3.17
CA ILE A 164 14.60 0.79 -2.73
C ILE A 164 14.66 0.79 -1.18
N PRO A 165 15.68 1.39 -0.54
CA PRO A 165 15.83 1.35 0.92
C PRO A 165 14.63 1.84 1.72
N SER A 166 13.94 2.88 1.26
CA SER A 166 12.70 3.35 1.90
C SER A 166 11.58 2.31 1.82
N HIS A 167 11.44 1.61 0.68
CA HIS A 167 10.44 0.57 0.48
C HIS A 167 10.73 -0.65 1.35
N ALA A 168 11.99 -1.09 1.40
CA ALA A 168 12.44 -2.20 2.24
C ALA A 168 12.16 -1.92 3.72
N LYS A 169 12.48 -0.70 4.19
CA LYS A 169 12.20 -0.27 5.56
C LYS A 169 10.71 -0.26 5.88
N ARG A 170 9.87 0.38 5.05
CA ARG A 170 8.41 0.40 5.23
C ARG A 170 7.84 -1.02 5.24
N ALA A 171 8.24 -1.86 4.30
CA ALA A 171 7.80 -3.25 4.23
C ALA A 171 8.20 -4.05 5.49
N ALA A 172 9.43 -3.89 5.98
CA ALA A 172 9.88 -4.51 7.23
C ALA A 172 9.05 -4.04 8.43
N THR A 173 8.75 -2.75 8.54
CA THR A 173 7.90 -2.23 9.63
C THR A 173 6.46 -2.73 9.54
N VAL A 174 5.88 -2.82 8.34
CA VAL A 174 4.56 -3.44 8.16
C VAL A 174 4.61 -4.89 8.63
N LEU A 175 5.60 -5.67 8.21
CA LEU A 175 5.75 -7.06 8.63
C LEU A 175 5.92 -7.20 10.15
N LEU A 176 6.68 -6.32 10.80
CA LEU A 176 6.83 -6.28 12.25
C LEU A 176 5.50 -6.00 12.96
N ASN A 177 4.77 -4.99 12.51
CA ASN A 177 3.45 -4.67 13.06
C ASN A 177 2.49 -5.87 12.91
N LEU A 178 2.50 -6.55 11.76
CA LEU A 178 1.69 -7.74 11.54
C LEU A 178 2.12 -8.92 12.43
N ALA A 179 3.42 -9.14 12.63
CA ALA A 179 3.95 -10.21 13.46
C ALA A 179 3.61 -10.02 14.95
N SER A 180 3.66 -8.77 15.45
CA SER A 180 3.31 -8.43 16.84
C SER A 180 1.82 -8.64 17.19
N ALA A 181 0.96 -8.91 16.20
CA ALA A 181 -0.46 -9.12 16.44
C ALA A 181 -0.76 -10.58 16.81
N PRO A 182 -1.32 -10.87 18.00
CA PRO A 182 -1.65 -12.23 18.42
C PRO A 182 -2.60 -12.90 17.43
N GLY A 183 -2.20 -14.05 16.90
CA GLY A 183 -2.97 -14.83 15.91
C GLY A 183 -2.44 -14.73 14.48
N ASN A 184 -1.57 -13.76 14.16
CA ASN A 184 -0.96 -13.66 12.84
C ASN A 184 0.23 -14.62 12.64
N ALA A 185 0.81 -15.18 13.71
CA ALA A 185 1.97 -16.08 13.61
C ALA A 185 1.75 -17.26 12.64
N ALA A 186 0.53 -17.81 12.59
CA ALA A 186 0.19 -18.88 11.66
C ALA A 186 0.36 -18.49 10.17
N ALA A 187 0.12 -17.22 9.82
CA ALA A 187 0.30 -16.71 8.47
C ALA A 187 1.79 -16.57 8.08
N PHE A 188 2.67 -16.38 9.07
CA PHE A 188 4.12 -16.25 8.86
C PHE A 188 4.86 -17.58 8.75
N ARG A 189 4.30 -18.68 9.30
CA ARG A 189 4.95 -20.01 9.29
C ARG A 189 5.56 -20.44 7.95
N PRO A 190 4.89 -20.26 6.79
CA PRO A 190 5.48 -20.65 5.50
C PRO A 190 6.74 -19.85 5.13
N TYR A 191 6.99 -18.71 5.78
CA TYR A 191 8.01 -17.73 5.44
C TYR A 191 9.12 -17.59 6.50
N GLU A 192 8.96 -18.21 7.68
CA GLU A 192 9.91 -18.11 8.80
C GLU A 192 11.34 -18.49 8.40
N VAL A 193 11.51 -19.58 7.63
CA VAL A 193 12.83 -20.01 7.16
C VAL A 193 13.48 -18.95 6.26
N GLY A 194 12.68 -18.31 5.39
CA GLY A 194 13.15 -17.23 4.53
C GLY A 194 13.57 -15.99 5.33
N LEU A 195 12.77 -15.62 6.33
CA LEU A 195 13.08 -14.52 7.26
C LEU A 195 14.35 -14.81 8.07
N ALA A 196 14.50 -16.03 8.60
CA ALA A 196 15.69 -16.46 9.32
C ALA A 196 16.94 -16.40 8.43
N HIS A 197 16.83 -16.86 7.18
CA HIS A 197 17.92 -16.76 6.22
C HIS A 197 18.32 -15.31 5.94
N LEU A 198 17.34 -14.39 5.81
CA LEU A 198 17.60 -12.96 5.61
C LEU A 198 18.24 -12.29 6.84
N ALA A 199 17.85 -12.69 8.05
CA ALA A 199 18.47 -12.20 9.28
C ALA A 199 19.94 -12.64 9.41
N MET A 200 20.23 -13.89 9.06
CA MET A 200 21.59 -14.45 9.13
C MET A 200 22.51 -13.96 8.01
N ASN A 201 21.94 -13.63 6.85
CA ASN A 201 22.68 -13.18 5.67
C ASN A 201 22.19 -11.79 5.25
N PRO A 202 22.44 -10.75 6.06
CA PRO A 202 22.00 -9.41 5.74
C PRO A 202 22.63 -8.95 4.42
N PRO A 203 21.90 -8.23 3.57
CA PRO A 203 22.46 -7.71 2.33
C PRO A 203 23.68 -6.84 2.63
N THR A 204 24.77 -7.06 1.90
CA THR A 204 26.05 -6.34 2.08
C THR A 204 25.98 -4.84 1.76
N ASP A 205 24.85 -4.37 1.26
CA ASP A 205 24.62 -2.95 1.00
C ASP A 205 24.46 -2.18 2.31
N ARG A 206 25.50 -1.40 2.66
CA ARG A 206 25.56 -0.59 3.89
C ARG A 206 24.44 0.46 3.98
N ASN A 207 23.71 0.71 2.89
CA ASN A 207 22.58 1.64 2.86
C ASN A 207 21.26 1.02 3.37
N HIS A 208 21.25 -0.28 3.74
CA HIS A 208 20.09 -0.97 4.33
C HIS A 208 20.28 -1.34 5.82
N PRO A 209 20.78 -0.47 6.71
CA PRO A 209 21.16 -0.86 8.08
C PRO A 209 19.96 -1.20 8.98
N ALA A 210 18.76 -0.71 8.67
CA ALA A 210 17.57 -0.92 9.52
C ALA A 210 16.90 -2.29 9.31
N THR A 211 17.10 -2.93 8.16
CA THR A 211 16.34 -4.12 7.76
C THR A 211 16.69 -5.37 8.57
N PRO A 212 17.97 -5.71 8.85
CA PRO A 212 18.31 -6.93 9.59
C PRO A 212 17.80 -6.93 11.04
N GLN A 213 17.85 -5.77 11.70
CA GLN A 213 17.32 -5.62 13.06
C GLN A 213 15.81 -5.84 13.09
N LEU A 214 15.07 -5.20 12.16
CA LEU A 214 13.63 -5.39 12.05
C LEU A 214 13.26 -6.85 11.73
N ILE A 215 14.05 -7.56 10.92
CA ILE A 215 13.81 -8.99 10.65
C ILE A 215 14.04 -9.83 11.91
N ALA A 216 15.07 -9.54 12.70
CA ALA A 216 15.29 -10.22 13.98
C ALA A 216 14.14 -9.96 14.97
N GLU A 217 13.62 -8.73 15.02
CA GLU A 217 12.45 -8.37 15.82
C GLU A 217 11.19 -9.09 15.33
N ILE A 218 10.95 -9.18 14.02
CA ILE A 218 9.85 -9.98 13.44
C ILE A 218 9.95 -11.43 13.92
N LEU A 219 11.14 -12.04 13.81
CA LEU A 219 11.35 -13.41 14.26
C LEU A 219 11.14 -13.56 15.76
N HIS A 220 11.52 -12.56 16.57
CA HIS A 220 11.27 -12.58 18.00
C HIS A 220 9.78 -12.60 18.32
N GLU A 221 9.00 -11.67 17.74
CA GLU A 221 7.56 -11.55 17.95
C GLU A 221 6.79 -12.81 17.53
N LEU A 222 7.28 -13.55 16.52
CA LEU A 222 6.65 -14.80 16.10
C LEU A 222 6.78 -15.95 17.12
N HIS A 223 7.71 -15.83 18.09
CA HIS A 223 7.99 -16.86 19.09
C HIS A 223 7.61 -16.46 20.53
N THR A 224 7.05 -15.26 20.73
CA THR A 224 6.50 -14.78 22.01
C THR A 224 5.01 -15.10 22.12
#